data_AF-A0AAF0W657-F1
#
_entry.id   AF-A0AAF0W657-F1
#
_cell.length_a   1.000
_cell.length_b   1.000
_cell.length_c   1.000
_cell.angle_alpha   90.00
_cell.angle_beta   90.00
_cell.angle_gamma   90.00
#
_symmetry.space_group_name_H-M   'P 1'
#
loop_
_entity.id
_entity.type
_entity.pdbx_description
1 polymer ?
#
loop_
_entity_poly.entity_id
_entity_poly.type
_entity_poly.pdbx_seq_one_letter_code
_entity_poly.pdbx_strand_id
1 'polypeptide(L)'
;MFLSWMECNKIYEEAKNLTYVDFPTKFVWKQNTKEWKPRQCGFSVGRIHHVPITCGEAYYLRILLNKVKGPTCYEDIRTFDGVVYPTFKEACYGIIR
;
A
#
# COMPACT_ATOMS: atom_id res chain seq x y z
N MET A 1 3.75 10.81 -0.62
CA MET A 1 2.83 10.02 0.22
C MET A 1 2.82 8.55 -0.20
N PHE A 2 2.37 8.21 -1.41
CA PHE A 2 2.34 6.81 -1.88
C PHE A 2 3.74 6.18 -2.03
N LEU A 3 4.66 6.80 -2.79
CA LEU A 3 6.03 6.27 -2.91
C LEU A 3 6.76 6.22 -1.56
N SER A 4 6.60 7.27 -0.76
CA SER A 4 7.18 7.36 0.58
C SER A 4 6.67 6.27 1.54
N TRP A 5 5.51 5.67 1.29
CA TRP A 5 5.02 4.53 2.07
C TRP A 5 5.91 3.31 1.85
N MET A 6 6.26 3.02 0.59
CA MET A 6 7.17 1.92 0.26
C MET A 6 8.58 2.15 0.82
N GLU A 7 9.06 3.39 0.80
CA GLU A 7 10.33 3.74 1.47
C GLU A 7 10.24 3.55 2.99
N CYS A 8 9.10 3.90 3.60
CA CYS A 8 8.88 3.70 5.03
C CYS A 8 8.90 2.21 5.42
N ASN A 9 8.35 1.35 4.55
CA ASN A 9 8.35 -0.11 4.75
C ASN A 9 9.76 -0.72 4.75
N LYS A 10 10.75 -0.06 4.14
CA LYS A 10 12.17 -0.47 4.20
C LYS A 10 12.82 -0.15 5.56
N ILE A 11 12.28 0.81 6.29
CA ILE A 11 12.90 1.39 7.49
C ILE A 11 12.29 0.80 8.76
N TYR A 12 10.97 0.63 8.81
CA TYR A 12 10.25 0.26 10.02
C TYR A 12 9.64 -1.14 9.92
N GLU A 13 9.94 -2.01 10.88
CA GLU A 13 9.39 -3.37 10.89
C GLU A 13 7.87 -3.40 11.09
N GLU A 14 7.33 -2.48 11.90
CA GLU A 14 5.88 -2.35 12.08
C GLU A 14 5.16 -1.96 10.78
N ALA A 15 5.81 -1.16 9.93
CA ALA A 15 5.25 -0.71 8.66
C ALA A 15 4.99 -1.88 7.69
N LYS A 16 5.81 -2.94 7.78
CA LYS A 16 5.67 -4.14 6.93
C LYS A 16 4.38 -4.92 7.18
N ASN A 17 3.75 -4.73 8.34
CA ASN A 17 2.53 -5.43 8.74
C ASN A 17 1.24 -4.71 8.36
N LEU A 18 1.34 -3.54 7.71
CA LEU A 18 0.23 -2.65 7.40
C LEU A 18 -0.04 -2.60 5.90
N THR A 19 -1.32 -2.59 5.54
CA THR A 19 -1.75 -2.20 4.19
C THR A 19 -1.66 -0.68 4.05
N TYR A 20 -1.81 -0.16 2.82
CA TYR A 20 -1.82 1.29 2.62
C TYR A 20 -3.02 1.96 3.32
N VAL A 21 -4.16 1.28 3.43
CA VAL A 21 -5.35 1.78 4.15
C VAL A 21 -5.13 1.82 5.66
N ASP A 22 -4.44 0.81 6.19
CA ASP A 22 -4.15 0.73 7.63
C ASP A 22 -2.99 1.65 8.02
N PHE A 23 -2.15 2.06 7.07
CA PHE A 23 -0.94 2.83 7.34
C PHE A 23 -1.16 4.08 8.21
N PRO A 24 -2.18 4.93 7.97
CA PRO A 24 -2.44 6.13 8.76
C PRO A 24 -2.81 5.84 10.23
N THR A 25 -3.21 4.60 10.55
CA THR A 25 -3.52 4.20 11.94
C THR A 25 -2.26 4.22 12.81
N LYS A 26 -1.09 3.88 12.24
CA LYS A 26 0.20 3.81 12.96
C LYS A 26 1.22 4.85 12.52
N PHE A 27 1.08 5.42 11.32
CA PHE A 27 2.00 6.41 10.78
C PHE A 27 1.27 7.71 10.45
N VAL A 28 2.00 8.83 10.48
CA VAL A 28 1.50 10.15 10.11
C VAL A 28 2.35 10.74 8.99
N TRP A 29 1.68 11.30 7.98
CA TRP A 29 2.33 12.01 6.88
C TRP A 29 2.82 13.37 7.36
N LYS A 30 4.12 13.62 7.26
CA LYS A 30 4.74 14.91 7.55
C LYS A 30 4.93 15.66 6.23
N GLN A 31 4.08 16.65 5.97
CA GLN A 31 4.07 17.37 4.68
C GLN A 31 5.37 18.14 4.43
N ASN A 32 5.97 18.71 5.48
CA ASN A 32 7.20 19.50 5.37
C ASN A 32 8.40 18.64 4.93
N THR A 33 8.53 17.43 5.48
CA THR A 33 9.63 16.50 5.17
C THR A 33 9.27 15.49 4.07
N LYS A 34 8.01 15.48 3.62
CA LYS A 34 7.46 14.54 2.62
C LYS A 34 7.75 13.07 2.98
N GLU A 35 7.57 12.73 4.25
CA GLU A 35 7.83 11.38 4.76
C GLU A 35 6.71 10.90 5.69
N TRP A 36 6.71 9.59 5.93
CA TRP A 36 5.91 8.98 6.98
C TRP A 36 6.76 8.80 8.24
N LYS A 37 6.20 9.19 9.39
CA LYS A 37 6.81 8.92 10.70
C LYS A 37 5.84 8.13 11.59
N PRO A 38 6.35 7.33 12.54
CA PRO A 38 5.52 6.69 13.55
C PRO A 38 4.64 7.71 14.26
N ARG A 39 3.37 7.35 14.44
CA ARG A 39 2.40 8.16 15.16
C ARG A 39 2.64 8.03 16.66
N GLN A 40 2.75 9.17 17.34
CA GLN A 40 2.95 9.21 18.79
C GLN A 40 1.62 9.16 19.56
N CYS A 41 0.56 9.77 19.02
CA CYS A 41 -0.76 9.82 19.67
C CYS A 41 -1.93 9.92 18.67
N GLY A 42 -3.13 9.58 19.16
CA GLY A 42 -4.38 9.61 18.41
C GLY A 42 -4.60 8.43 17.48
N PHE A 43 -5.70 8.48 16.73
CA PHE A 43 -6.09 7.46 15.73
C PHE A 43 -6.50 8.14 14.43
N SER A 44 -6.29 7.46 13.30
CA SER A 44 -6.72 7.93 11.98
C SER A 44 -7.07 6.72 11.12
N VAL A 45 -8.15 6.84 10.36
CA VAL A 45 -8.57 5.83 9.37
C VAL A 45 -8.11 6.30 8.00
N GLY A 46 -7.32 5.48 7.32
CA GLY A 46 -6.95 5.74 5.94
C GLY A 46 -8.19 5.68 5.04
N ARG A 47 -8.32 6.67 4.16
CA ARG A 47 -9.28 6.63 3.06
C ARG A 47 -8.50 6.73 1.77
N ILE A 48 -8.92 5.97 0.79
CA ILE A 48 -8.38 6.09 -0.55
C ILE A 48 -9.59 6.25 -1.48
N HIS A 49 -9.45 7.13 -2.48
CA HIS A 49 -10.56 7.55 -3.34
C HIS A 49 -11.15 6.39 -4.14
N HIS A 50 -12.44 6.47 -4.44
CA HIS A 50 -13.07 5.55 -5.36
C HIS A 50 -12.47 5.71 -6.76
N VAL A 51 -12.15 4.60 -7.40
CA VAL A 51 -11.67 4.54 -8.78
C VAL A 51 -12.64 3.66 -9.56
N PRO A 52 -13.25 4.14 -10.66
CA PRO A 52 -14.10 3.31 -11.51
C PRO A 52 -13.33 2.17 -12.17
N ILE A 53 -14.01 1.05 -12.46
CA ILE A 53 -13.42 -0.12 -13.16
C ILE A 53 -12.87 0.27 -14.54
N THR A 54 -13.49 1.25 -15.20
CA THR A 54 -13.06 1.77 -16.51
C THR A 54 -11.67 2.40 -16.50
N CYS A 55 -11.12 2.72 -15.32
CA CYS A 55 -9.74 3.19 -15.17
C CYS A 55 -8.68 2.07 -15.19
N GLY A 56 -9.07 0.82 -15.47
CA GLY A 56 -8.16 -0.29 -15.75
C GLY A 56 -7.19 -0.56 -14.60
N GLU A 57 -5.88 -0.52 -14.86
CA GLU A 57 -4.83 -0.85 -13.88
C GLU A 57 -4.91 -0.02 -12.60
N ALA A 58 -5.37 1.23 -12.65
CA ALA A 58 -5.56 2.05 -11.46
C ALA A 58 -6.62 1.47 -10.51
N TYR A 59 -7.68 0.86 -11.05
CA TYR A 59 -8.70 0.17 -10.28
C TYR A 59 -8.14 -1.08 -9.59
N TYR A 60 -7.33 -1.87 -10.30
CA TYR A 60 -6.73 -3.07 -9.71
C TYR A 60 -5.65 -2.75 -8.68
N LEU A 61 -4.78 -1.77 -8.95
CA LEU A 61 -3.85 -1.25 -7.94
C LEU A 61 -4.60 -0.85 -6.67
N ARG A 62 -5.71 -0.13 -6.82
CA ARG A 62 -6.56 0.30 -5.71
C ARG A 62 -7.05 -0.87 -4.86
N ILE A 63 -7.43 -2.00 -5.46
CA ILE A 63 -7.80 -3.23 -4.75
C ILE A 63 -6.59 -3.77 -3.97
N LEU A 64 -5.44 -3.90 -4.63
CA LEU A 64 -4.21 -4.44 -4.01
C LEU A 64 -3.77 -3.61 -2.81
N LEU A 65 -3.93 -2.28 -2.83
CA LEU A 65 -3.61 -1.41 -1.69
C LEU A 65 -4.41 -1.70 -0.41
N ASN A 66 -5.55 -2.41 -0.51
CA ASN A 66 -6.32 -2.88 0.64
C ASN A 66 -5.87 -4.25 1.16
N LYS A 67 -4.95 -4.94 0.46
CA LYS A 67 -4.62 -6.35 0.69
C LYS A 67 -3.14 -6.57 0.96
N VAL A 68 -2.29 -5.95 0.15
CA VAL A 68 -0.83 -6.10 0.23
C VAL A 68 -0.29 -5.30 1.42
N LYS A 69 0.52 -5.98 2.22
CA LYS A 69 1.19 -5.41 3.39
C LYS A 69 2.66 -5.20 3.10
N GLY A 70 3.20 -4.08 3.55
CA GLY A 70 4.64 -3.85 3.56
C GLY A 70 5.40 -3.86 2.22
N PRO A 71 4.82 -3.54 1.04
CA PRO A 71 5.59 -3.54 -0.19
C PRO A 71 6.69 -2.48 -0.13
N THR A 72 7.88 -2.81 -0.65
CA THR A 72 9.03 -1.91 -0.70
C THR A 72 9.29 -1.36 -2.11
N CYS A 73 8.63 -1.94 -3.12
CA CYS A 73 8.59 -1.46 -4.50
C CYS A 73 7.26 -1.82 -5.17
N TYR A 74 7.07 -1.40 -6.42
CA TYR A 74 5.88 -1.74 -7.20
C TYR A 74 5.74 -3.24 -7.49
N GLU A 75 6.86 -3.96 -7.55
CA GLU A 75 6.88 -5.39 -7.86
C GLU A 75 6.32 -6.20 -6.71
N ASP A 76 6.64 -5.81 -5.46
CA ASP A 76 6.06 -6.40 -4.27
C ASP A 76 4.52 -6.27 -4.25
N ILE A 77 3.96 -5.18 -4.79
CA ILE A 77 2.50 -4.99 -4.88
C ILE A 77 1.84 -6.04 -5.79
N ARG A 78 2.56 -6.49 -6.82
CA ARG A 78 2.10 -7.50 -7.78
C ARG A 78 2.71 -8.88 -7.53
N THR A 79 3.28 -9.12 -6.35
CA THR A 79 3.90 -10.40 -6.00
C THR A 79 3.04 -11.14 -4.97
N PHE A 80 2.74 -12.40 -5.25
CA PHE A 80 2.00 -13.28 -4.34
C PHE A 80 2.59 -14.69 -4.40
N ASP A 81 2.82 -15.31 -3.25
CA ASP A 81 3.46 -16.65 -3.12
C ASP A 81 4.74 -16.82 -3.97
N GLY A 82 5.58 -15.77 -4.01
CA GLY A 82 6.84 -15.76 -4.76
C GLY A 82 6.69 -15.59 -6.28
N VAL A 83 5.46 -15.44 -6.79
CA VAL A 83 5.18 -15.20 -8.21
C VAL A 83 4.93 -13.72 -8.45
N VAL A 84 5.70 -13.12 -9.36
CA VAL A 84 5.53 -11.73 -9.79
C VAL A 84 4.61 -11.69 -11.01
N TYR A 85 3.43 -11.09 -10.88
CA TYR A 85 2.45 -11.02 -11.97
C TYR A 85 2.72 -9.84 -12.90
N PRO A 86 2.51 -9.95 -14.23
CA PRO A 86 2.81 -8.87 -15.18
C PRO A 86 1.98 -7.59 -14.96
N THR A 87 0.74 -7.73 -14.49
CA THR A 87 -0.21 -6.61 -14.29
C THR A 87 -0.84 -6.63 -12.89
N PHE A 88 -1.35 -5.49 -12.43
CA PHE A 88 -2.12 -5.43 -11.18
C PHE A 88 -3.43 -6.21 -11.28
N LYS A 89 -4.02 -6.25 -12.48
CA LYS A 89 -5.19 -7.08 -12.77
C LYS A 89 -4.91 -8.57 -12.51
N GLU A 90 -3.84 -9.10 -13.07
CA GLU A 90 -3.47 -10.51 -12.87
C GLU A 90 -3.09 -10.79 -11.42
N ALA A 91 -2.38 -9.88 -10.75
CA ALA A 91 -2.09 -10.00 -9.32
C ALA A 91 -3.37 -10.08 -8.47
N CYS A 92 -4.39 -9.28 -8.79
CA CYS A 92 -5.70 -9.36 -8.11
C CYS A 92 -6.33 -10.75 -8.25
N TYR A 93 -6.25 -11.37 -9.44
CA TYR A 93 -6.77 -12.72 -9.66
C TYR A 93 -5.92 -13.80 -8.98
N GLY A 94 -4.62 -13.57 -8.82
CA GLY A 94 -3.71 -14.44 -8.09
C GLY A 94 -4.05 -14.52 -6.59
N ILE A 95 -4.36 -13.39 -5.96
CA ILE A 95 -4.67 -13.29 -4.51
C ILE A 95 -6.02 -13.96 -4.14
N ILE A 96 -6.92 -14.15 -5.10
CA ILE A 96 -8.25 -14.75 -4.86
C ILE A 96 -8.21 -16.29 -4.99
N ARG A 97 -7.08 -16.87 -5.43
CA ARG A 97 -6.85 -18.31 -5.43
C ARG A 97 -6.24 -18.77 -4.11
#